data_AF-A0A553QAI0-F1
#
_entry.id   AF-A0A553QAI0-F1
#
_cell.length_a   1.000
_cell.length_b   1.000
_cell.length_c   1.000
_cell.angle_alpha   90.00
_cell.angle_beta   90.00
_cell.angle_gamma   90.00
#
_symmetry.space_group_name_H-M   'P 1'
#
loop_
_entity.id
_entity.type
_entity.pdbx_description
1 polymer ?
#
loop_
_entity_poly.entity_id
_entity_poly.type
_entity_poly.pdbx_seq_one_letter_code
_entity_poly.pdbx_strand_id
1 'polypeptide(L)'
;MPPPVVPHGMILKVMNERNMKGGMGSDTNPLTFMDQDYNLLQDYCLKTRQKFVDEFFPPDVRSIGEGLLTPEVMARVEWIRPTWKGNCWFLASVGALTFQTKLLHKVVPEGQSFRHNYTGLFHFRFWRFGKWYDVVVDDKLPTINRQLIFVKSKTFYEFWPALLEKAYAK
;
A
#
# COMPACT_ATOMS: atom_id res chain seq x y z
N MET A 1 7.72 22.79 10.75
CA MET A 1 8.40 22.46 9.48
C MET A 1 7.43 21.63 8.65
N PRO A 2 7.20 21.95 7.37
CA PRO A 2 6.46 21.04 6.50
C PRO A 2 7.21 19.70 6.40
N PRO A 3 6.51 18.57 6.25
CA PRO A 3 7.17 17.30 6.00
C PRO A 3 8.03 17.43 4.73
N PRO A 4 9.23 16.83 4.69
CA PRO A 4 10.04 16.82 3.49
C PRO A 4 9.24 16.15 2.37
N VAL A 5 8.92 16.96 1.36
CA VAL A 5 8.36 16.52 0.09
C VAL A 5 9.32 15.48 -0.47
N VAL A 6 8.82 14.30 -0.82
CA VAL A 6 9.63 13.31 -1.52
C VAL A 6 9.97 14.00 -2.84
N PRO A 7 11.24 14.31 -3.15
CA PRO A 7 11.54 15.21 -4.25
C PRO A 7 10.88 14.70 -5.52
N HIS A 8 9.88 15.44 -6.01
CA HIS A 8 9.24 15.22 -7.30
C HIS A 8 10.36 14.97 -8.33
N GLY A 9 10.49 13.74 -8.81
CA GLY A 9 11.45 13.36 -9.86
C GLY A 9 12.63 12.46 -9.49
N MET A 10 12.77 11.94 -8.26
CA MET A 10 13.85 11.00 -7.92
C MET A 10 13.56 9.51 -8.27
N ILE A 11 12.97 9.21 -9.43
CA ILE A 11 13.14 7.92 -10.16
C ILE A 11 13.04 8.18 -11.68
N LEU A 12 13.86 9.08 -12.25
CA LEU A 12 13.98 9.20 -13.72
C LEU A 12 15.35 8.81 -14.29
N LYS A 13 16.28 8.33 -13.47
CA LYS A 13 17.56 7.81 -13.97
C LYS A 13 18.03 6.65 -13.11
N VAL A 14 17.51 5.45 -13.39
CA VAL A 14 18.25 4.23 -13.78
C VAL A 14 17.19 3.19 -14.15
N MET A 15 16.49 3.38 -15.27
CA MET A 15 15.84 2.23 -15.91
C MET A 15 16.96 1.38 -16.50
N ASN A 16 17.28 0.33 -15.76
CA ASN A 16 18.39 -0.59 -15.99
C ASN A 16 18.21 -1.29 -17.34
N GLU A 17 19.17 -1.11 -18.26
CA GLU A 17 19.31 -1.85 -19.53
C GLU A 17 19.40 -3.38 -19.36
N ARG A 18 19.34 -3.88 -18.11
CA ARG A 18 19.36 -5.31 -17.75
C ARG A 18 18.00 -6.01 -17.85
N ASN A 19 16.89 -5.31 -18.04
CA ASN A 19 15.52 -5.89 -17.93
C ASN A 19 14.87 -6.36 -19.25
N MET A 20 15.56 -6.34 -20.39
CA MET A 20 14.97 -6.75 -21.68
C MET A 20 14.96 -8.26 -21.97
N LYS A 21 15.41 -9.13 -21.06
CA LYS A 21 15.59 -10.57 -21.36
C LYS A 21 14.72 -11.57 -20.57
N GLY A 22 13.69 -11.13 -19.85
CA GLY A 22 12.76 -12.07 -19.23
C GLY A 22 11.49 -11.45 -18.65
N GLY A 23 10.37 -11.64 -19.35
CA GLY A 23 9.03 -11.66 -18.76
C GLY A 23 8.61 -10.43 -17.93
N MET A 24 8.86 -9.21 -18.40
CA MET A 24 8.38 -8.01 -17.71
C MET A 24 6.84 -8.02 -17.63
N GLY A 25 6.29 -7.81 -16.43
CA GLY A 25 4.87 -7.95 -16.15
C GLY A 25 4.41 -9.38 -15.80
N SER A 26 5.34 -10.30 -15.51
CA SER A 26 5.02 -11.59 -14.91
C SER A 26 4.74 -11.46 -13.41
N ASP A 27 4.26 -12.53 -12.78
CA ASP A 27 4.05 -12.58 -11.32
C ASP A 27 5.35 -12.52 -10.51
N THR A 28 6.47 -12.93 -11.10
CA THR A 28 7.82 -12.87 -10.51
C THR A 28 8.58 -11.59 -10.84
N ASN A 29 8.20 -10.86 -11.89
CA ASN A 29 8.80 -9.60 -12.33
C ASN A 29 7.69 -8.60 -12.73
N PRO A 30 6.87 -8.13 -11.77
CA PRO A 30 5.77 -7.23 -12.05
C PRO A 30 6.26 -5.85 -12.51
N LEU A 31 5.41 -5.14 -13.26
CA LEU A 31 5.63 -3.74 -13.60
C LEU A 31 5.43 -2.86 -12.36
N THR A 32 6.22 -1.80 -12.21
CA THR A 32 5.93 -0.77 -11.20
C THR A 32 4.69 0.04 -11.63
N PHE A 33 3.84 0.39 -10.68
CA PHE A 33 2.77 1.34 -10.90
C PHE A 33 3.24 2.76 -10.59
N MET A 34 3.00 3.71 -11.50
CA MET A 34 3.45 5.11 -11.38
C MET A 34 4.96 5.25 -11.12
N ASP A 35 5.75 4.33 -11.67
CA ASP A 35 7.21 4.27 -11.52
C ASP A 35 7.70 4.20 -10.05
N GLN A 36 6.84 3.74 -9.12
CA GLN A 36 7.20 3.55 -7.71
C GLN A 36 7.76 2.15 -7.47
N ASP A 37 9.04 2.05 -7.12
CA ASP A 37 9.69 0.80 -6.71
C ASP A 37 9.65 0.65 -5.19
N TYR A 38 9.01 -0.42 -4.71
CA TYR A 38 8.87 -0.70 -3.28
C TYR A 38 10.21 -0.78 -2.56
N ASN A 39 11.20 -1.49 -3.10
CA ASN A 39 12.47 -1.72 -2.40
C ASN A 39 13.30 -0.44 -2.30
N LEU A 40 13.32 0.36 -3.38
CA LEU A 40 14.02 1.65 -3.39
C LEU A 40 13.37 2.64 -2.42
N LEU A 41 12.04 2.76 -2.44
CA LEU A 41 11.30 3.63 -1.54
C LEU A 41 11.44 3.18 -0.08
N GLN A 42 11.45 1.87 0.16
CA GLN A 42 11.65 1.27 1.48
C GLN A 42 13.03 1.62 2.04
N ASP A 43 14.09 1.38 1.26
CA ASP A 43 15.47 1.70 1.65
C ASP A 43 15.65 3.21 1.89
N TYR A 44 15.07 4.06 1.03
CA TYR A 44 15.06 5.51 1.24
C TYR A 44 14.40 5.91 2.56
N CYS A 45 13.20 5.40 2.85
CA CYS A 45 12.47 5.70 4.08
C CYS A 45 13.22 5.21 5.33
N LEU A 46 13.86 4.03 5.26
CA LEU A 46 14.68 3.51 6.34
C LEU A 46 15.92 4.38 6.61
N LYS A 47 16.64 4.79 5.55
CA LYS A 47 17.83 5.64 5.63
C LYS A 47 17.52 7.03 6.18
N THR A 48 16.42 7.62 5.73
CA THR A 48 15.99 8.97 6.13
C THR A 48 15.20 8.98 7.44
N ARG A 49 14.83 7.80 7.97
CA ARG A 49 13.96 7.62 9.14
C ARG A 49 12.61 8.33 8.99
N GLN A 50 12.08 8.34 7.78
CA GLN A 50 10.79 8.97 7.47
C GLN A 50 9.73 7.92 7.18
N LYS A 51 8.47 8.31 7.41
CA LYS A 51 7.34 7.48 6.99
C LYS A 51 6.98 7.84 5.56
N PHE A 52 6.79 6.83 4.72
CA PHE A 52 6.33 7.03 3.35
C PHE A 52 4.97 7.73 3.36
N VAL A 53 4.82 8.73 2.51
CA VAL A 53 3.54 9.39 2.22
C VAL A 53 3.33 9.26 0.72
N ASP A 54 2.17 8.76 0.33
CA ASP A 54 1.86 8.53 -1.07
C ASP A 54 1.35 9.82 -1.73
N GLU A 55 2.19 10.44 -2.55
CA GLU A 55 1.84 11.69 -3.25
C GLU A 55 0.83 11.46 -4.38
N PHE A 56 0.78 10.25 -4.93
CA PHE A 56 -0.15 9.88 -6.01
C PHE A 56 -1.51 9.41 -5.49
N PHE A 57 -1.62 9.14 -4.20
CA PHE A 57 -2.87 8.79 -3.53
C PHE A 57 -2.97 9.55 -2.19
N PRO A 58 -3.14 10.88 -2.26
CA PRO A 58 -3.05 11.77 -1.09
C PRO A 58 -4.18 11.51 -0.09
N PRO A 59 -3.98 11.76 1.21
CA PRO A 59 -5.00 11.53 2.23
C PRO A 59 -6.06 12.65 2.24
N ASP A 60 -6.79 12.81 1.14
CA ASP A 60 -7.84 13.82 0.97
C ASP A 60 -9.02 13.28 0.13
N VAL A 61 -10.00 14.17 -0.13
CA VAL A 61 -11.23 13.85 -0.87
C VAL A 61 -11.00 13.25 -2.26
N ARG A 62 -9.89 13.59 -2.92
CA ARG A 62 -9.55 13.07 -4.26
C ARG A 62 -9.34 11.55 -4.24
N SER A 63 -8.84 11.03 -3.13
CA SER A 63 -8.56 9.59 -2.95
C SER A 63 -9.73 8.80 -2.37
N ILE A 64 -10.76 9.48 -1.87
CA ILE A 64 -12.02 8.82 -1.46
C ILE A 64 -12.87 8.56 -2.70
N GLY A 65 -12.99 9.55 -3.59
CA GLY A 65 -13.84 9.48 -4.77
C GLY A 65 -15.09 10.34 -4.64
N GLU A 66 -15.53 10.93 -5.75
CA GLU A 66 -16.67 11.83 -5.78
C GLU A 66 -17.99 11.09 -5.51
N GLY A 67 -18.84 11.67 -4.66
CA GLY A 67 -20.20 11.17 -4.42
C GLY A 67 -20.32 9.96 -3.47
N LEU A 68 -19.21 9.41 -2.95
CA LEU A 68 -19.27 8.28 -2.01
C LEU A 68 -19.74 8.66 -0.60
N LEU A 69 -19.47 9.89 -0.18
CA LEU A 69 -19.79 10.40 1.16
C LEU A 69 -20.43 11.79 1.04
N THR A 70 -21.35 12.11 1.95
CA THR A 70 -21.93 13.46 2.00
C THR A 70 -20.90 14.48 2.52
N PRO A 71 -21.03 15.78 2.22
CA PRO A 71 -20.13 16.81 2.74
C PRO A 71 -19.99 16.80 4.27
N GLU A 72 -21.08 16.52 4.99
CA GLU A 72 -21.08 16.44 6.46
C GLU A 72 -20.26 15.26 6.98
N VAL A 73 -20.35 14.12 6.29
CA VAL A 73 -19.56 12.92 6.64
C VAL A 73 -18.09 13.14 6.27
N MET A 74 -17.82 13.73 5.11
CA MET A 74 -16.49 14.08 4.64
C MET A 74 -15.74 15.00 5.60
N ALA A 75 -16.42 16.00 6.17
CA ALA A 75 -15.83 16.92 7.14
C ALA A 75 -15.36 16.23 8.43
N ARG A 76 -15.82 15.01 8.70
CA ARG A 76 -15.47 14.22 9.89
C ARG A 76 -14.39 13.17 9.61
N VAL A 77 -13.96 13.02 8.36
CA VAL A 77 -12.97 12.00 8.00
C VAL A 77 -11.58 12.41 8.45
N GLU A 78 -10.93 11.52 9.20
CA GLU A 78 -9.56 11.63 9.64
C GLU A 78 -8.71 10.52 9.01
N TRP A 79 -7.59 10.90 8.39
CA TRP A 79 -6.63 9.95 7.81
C TRP A 79 -5.55 9.60 8.82
N ILE A 80 -5.65 8.40 9.38
CA ILE A 80 -4.75 7.94 10.45
C ILE A 80 -3.91 6.75 10.01
N ARG A 81 -2.70 6.63 10.56
CA ARG A 81 -1.91 5.40 10.42
C ARG A 81 -2.34 4.42 11.51
N PRO A 82 -2.58 3.14 11.17
CA PRO A 82 -2.89 2.12 12.15
C PRO A 82 -1.82 2.02 13.24
N THR A 83 -2.23 2.17 14.50
CA THR A 83 -1.36 1.78 15.62
C THR A 83 -1.48 0.28 15.82
N TRP A 84 -0.49 -0.44 15.33
CA TRP A 84 -0.41 -1.88 15.50
C TRP A 84 -0.25 -2.26 16.99
N LYS A 85 -1.19 -3.04 17.53
CA LYS A 85 -1.14 -3.60 18.90
C LYS A 85 -1.14 -5.14 18.96
N GLY A 86 -1.13 -5.83 17.82
CA GLY A 86 -1.24 -7.31 17.73
C GLY A 86 0.00 -8.02 17.18
N ASN A 87 -0.07 -9.33 16.87
CA ASN A 87 1.02 -10.14 16.28
C ASN A 87 0.80 -10.54 14.79
N CYS A 88 -0.40 -10.36 14.25
CA CYS A 88 -0.79 -10.78 12.90
C CYS A 88 -1.14 -9.61 11.96
N TRP A 89 -0.17 -9.07 11.20
CA TRP A 89 -0.51 -8.16 10.09
C TRP A 89 -1.20 -8.90 8.93
N PHE A 90 -1.00 -10.22 8.87
CA PHE A 90 -1.37 -11.11 7.74
C PHE A 90 -1.68 -12.56 8.18
N LEU A 91 -1.14 -13.04 9.30
CA LEU A 91 -1.29 -14.47 9.69
C LEU A 91 -2.70 -14.87 10.14
N ALA A 92 -3.55 -13.92 10.54
CA ALA A 92 -4.93 -14.23 10.98
C ALA A 92 -5.84 -14.60 9.80
N SER A 93 -5.62 -13.99 8.63
CA SER A 93 -6.35 -14.21 7.37
C SER A 93 -5.84 -15.42 6.61
N VAL A 94 -4.57 -15.76 6.74
CA VAL A 94 -4.00 -17.01 6.19
C VAL A 94 -4.75 -18.23 6.74
N GLY A 95 -5.23 -18.18 7.99
CA GLY A 95 -6.09 -19.22 8.58
C GLY A 95 -7.42 -19.43 7.85
N ALA A 96 -8.00 -18.37 7.27
CA ALA A 96 -9.25 -18.43 6.51
C ALA A 96 -9.04 -18.71 5.00
N LEU A 97 -7.88 -18.34 4.44
CA LEU A 97 -7.47 -18.54 3.04
C LEU A 97 -6.65 -19.81 2.82
N THR A 98 -6.61 -20.72 3.81
CA THR A 98 -5.73 -21.89 3.92
C THR A 98 -5.69 -22.82 2.70
N PHE A 99 -6.64 -22.72 1.77
CA PHE A 99 -6.66 -23.56 0.56
C PHE A 99 -5.87 -23.01 -0.64
N GLN A 100 -5.48 -21.73 -0.65
CA GLN A 100 -4.79 -21.11 -1.82
C GLN A 100 -3.73 -20.06 -1.43
N THR A 101 -2.91 -20.35 -0.43
CA THR A 101 -1.78 -19.49 0.01
C THR A 101 -0.88 -19.06 -1.16
N LYS A 102 -0.63 -19.95 -2.12
CA LYS A 102 0.15 -19.66 -3.33
C LYS A 102 -0.43 -18.53 -4.18
N LEU A 103 -1.75 -18.42 -4.29
CA LEU A 103 -2.40 -17.34 -5.04
C LEU A 103 -2.41 -16.04 -4.25
N LEU A 104 -2.61 -16.14 -2.93
CA LEU A 104 -2.54 -14.97 -2.06
C LEU A 104 -1.17 -14.31 -2.11
N HIS A 105 -0.07 -15.07 -2.10
CA HIS A 105 1.28 -14.52 -2.14
C HIS A 105 1.62 -13.86 -3.48
N LYS A 106 0.83 -14.13 -4.54
CA LYS A 106 0.93 -13.39 -5.80
C LYS A 106 0.35 -12.00 -5.71
N VAL A 107 -0.61 -11.77 -4.80
CA VAL A 107 -1.31 -10.48 -4.60
C VAL A 107 -0.72 -9.69 -3.43
N VAL A 108 -0.37 -10.39 -2.35
CA VAL A 108 0.20 -9.82 -1.13
C VAL A 108 1.61 -10.38 -0.95
N PRO A 109 2.65 -9.69 -1.44
CA PRO A 109 4.02 -10.17 -1.27
C PRO A 109 4.40 -10.28 0.22
N GLU A 110 5.19 -11.30 0.54
CA GLU A 110 5.71 -11.52 1.89
C GLU A 110 6.77 -10.45 2.27
N GLY A 111 7.12 -10.39 3.56
CA GLY A 111 8.20 -9.53 4.06
C GLY A 111 7.76 -8.13 4.51
N GLN A 112 6.52 -7.75 4.28
CA GLN A 112 5.94 -6.52 4.79
C GLN A 112 5.60 -6.67 6.29
N SER A 113 5.70 -5.60 7.07
CA SER A 113 5.44 -5.66 8.51
C SER A 113 5.16 -4.29 9.12
N PHE A 114 4.25 -4.26 10.10
CA PHE A 114 4.11 -3.10 10.99
C PHE A 114 5.18 -3.04 12.11
N ARG A 115 6.08 -4.04 12.20
CA ARG A 115 7.10 -4.13 13.25
C ARG A 115 8.51 -3.98 12.71
N HIS A 116 8.90 -4.88 11.83
CA HIS A 116 10.27 -4.95 11.31
C HIS A 116 10.39 -4.06 10.08
N ASN A 117 11.41 -3.21 10.04
CA ASN A 117 11.64 -2.26 8.94
C ASN A 117 10.39 -1.42 8.62
N TYR A 118 9.57 -1.09 9.62
CA TYR A 118 8.32 -0.38 9.38
C TYR A 118 8.56 1.09 8.98
N THR A 119 8.15 1.44 7.77
CA THR A 119 8.24 2.78 7.16
C THR A 119 6.87 3.35 6.81
N GLY A 120 5.78 2.65 7.11
CA GLY A 120 4.43 3.07 6.66
C GLY A 120 4.21 2.89 5.16
N LEU A 121 5.05 2.07 4.50
CA LEU A 121 4.99 1.68 3.10
C LEU A 121 4.53 0.22 3.00
N PHE A 122 3.58 -0.04 2.11
CA PHE A 122 3.12 -1.38 1.77
C PHE A 122 2.97 -1.48 0.24
N HIS A 123 2.92 -2.70 -0.28
CA HIS A 123 2.67 -2.95 -1.69
C HIS A 123 1.84 -4.21 -1.93
N PHE A 124 1.11 -4.17 -3.05
CA PHE A 124 0.21 -5.23 -3.50
C PHE A 124 0.35 -5.40 -5.00
N ARG A 125 0.02 -6.59 -5.48
CA ARG A 125 0.16 -6.95 -6.90
C ARG A 125 -1.20 -7.22 -7.50
N PHE A 126 -1.46 -6.57 -8.63
CA PHE A 126 -2.72 -6.74 -9.36
C PHE A 126 -2.46 -7.14 -10.80
N TRP A 127 -3.27 -8.06 -11.30
CA TRP A 127 -3.26 -8.44 -12.70
C TRP A 127 -4.19 -7.51 -13.49
N ARG A 128 -3.67 -6.82 -14.50
CA ARG A 128 -4.40 -5.89 -15.34
C ARG A 128 -3.91 -6.00 -16.78
N PHE A 129 -4.83 -6.24 -17.71
CA PHE A 129 -4.56 -6.34 -19.15
C PHE A 129 -3.39 -7.29 -19.52
N GLY A 130 -3.36 -8.48 -18.91
CA GLY A 130 -2.34 -9.48 -19.22
C GLY A 130 -1.03 -9.32 -18.46
N LYS A 131 -0.87 -8.29 -17.62
CA LYS A 131 0.37 -8.01 -16.88
C LYS A 131 0.11 -7.83 -15.39
N TRP A 132 1.10 -8.18 -14.58
CA TRP A 132 1.13 -7.88 -13.16
C TRP A 132 1.73 -6.51 -12.91
N TYR A 133 1.09 -5.74 -12.03
CA TYR A 133 1.54 -4.45 -11.55
C TYR A 133 1.73 -4.50 -10.04
N ASP A 134 2.87 -4.01 -9.57
CA ASP A 134 3.21 -3.80 -8.18
C ASP A 134 2.82 -2.36 -7.80
N VAL A 135 1.81 -2.25 -6.94
CA VAL A 135 1.23 -0.99 -6.50
C VAL A 135 1.65 -0.71 -5.08
N VAL A 136 2.36 0.40 -4.90
CA VAL A 136 2.85 0.87 -3.62
C VAL A 136 1.83 1.84 -3.01
N VAL A 137 1.57 1.73 -1.71
CA VAL A 137 0.70 2.64 -0.95
C VAL A 137 1.28 2.94 0.42
N ASP A 138 0.93 4.10 0.98
CA ASP A 138 1.13 4.35 2.41
C ASP A 138 0.01 3.73 3.26
N ASP A 139 0.24 3.64 4.57
CA ASP A 139 -0.75 3.08 5.51
C ASP A 139 -1.71 4.09 6.15
N LYS A 140 -1.86 5.30 5.59
CA LYS A 140 -2.93 6.21 6.03
C LYS A 140 -4.27 5.68 5.53
N LEU A 141 -5.20 5.44 6.45
CA LEU A 141 -6.55 4.96 6.14
C LEU A 141 -7.59 5.99 6.63
N PRO A 142 -8.68 6.19 5.87
CA PRO A 142 -9.74 7.12 6.26
C PRO A 142 -10.59 6.52 7.39
N THR A 143 -10.82 7.32 8.42
CA THR A 143 -11.56 6.92 9.61
C THR A 143 -12.53 7.98 10.09
N ILE A 144 -13.58 7.57 10.80
CA ILE A 144 -14.44 8.46 11.58
C ILE A 144 -14.46 7.92 12.99
N ASN A 145 -14.16 8.77 13.98
CA ASN A 145 -14.03 8.34 15.39
C ASN A 145 -13.04 7.16 15.55
N ARG A 146 -11.93 7.18 14.81
CA ARG A 146 -10.92 6.11 14.74
C ARG A 146 -11.42 4.75 14.23
N GLN A 147 -12.58 4.69 13.60
CA GLN A 147 -13.09 3.49 12.94
C GLN A 147 -12.95 3.62 11.41
N LEU A 148 -12.45 2.58 10.75
CA LEU A 148 -12.37 2.50 9.29
C LEU A 148 -13.76 2.67 8.67
N ILE A 149 -13.86 3.54 7.66
CA ILE A 149 -15.13 3.82 6.97
C ILE A 149 -15.40 2.88 5.79
N PHE A 150 -14.36 2.22 5.25
CA PHE A 150 -14.46 1.26 4.16
C PHE A 150 -14.23 -0.18 4.66
N VAL A 151 -13.47 -1.01 3.94
CA VAL A 151 -13.22 -2.40 4.32
C VAL A 151 -12.58 -2.47 5.71
N LYS A 152 -13.13 -3.35 6.54
CA LYS A 152 -12.61 -3.69 7.86
C LYS A 152 -12.61 -5.20 8.05
N SER A 153 -11.57 -5.72 8.69
CA SER A 153 -11.62 -7.11 9.18
C SER A 153 -12.57 -7.22 10.38
N LYS A 154 -13.16 -8.41 10.56
CA LYS A 154 -13.84 -8.78 11.81
C LYS A 154 -12.84 -8.96 12.96
N THR A 155 -11.58 -9.24 12.62
CA THR A 155 -10.47 -9.37 13.57
C THR A 155 -9.89 -8.00 13.87
N PHE A 156 -9.86 -7.63 15.15
CA PHE A 156 -9.21 -6.39 15.57
C PHE A 156 -7.74 -6.37 15.14
N TYR A 157 -7.27 -5.19 14.73
CA TYR A 157 -5.91 -4.91 14.30
C TYR A 157 -5.47 -5.54 12.95
N GLU A 158 -6.33 -6.22 12.23
CA GLU A 158 -6.00 -6.75 10.91
C GLU A 158 -6.28 -5.72 9.80
N PHE A 159 -5.22 -5.07 9.32
CA PHE A 159 -5.31 -3.91 8.40
C PHE A 159 -5.02 -4.25 6.93
N TRP A 160 -4.46 -5.42 6.62
CA TRP A 160 -4.15 -5.77 5.23
C TRP A 160 -5.35 -5.72 4.27
N PRO A 161 -6.62 -6.03 4.66
CA PRO A 161 -7.74 -5.93 3.72
C PRO A 161 -8.03 -4.48 3.35
N ALA A 162 -7.91 -3.56 4.31
CA ALA A 162 -8.10 -2.13 4.10
C ALA A 162 -6.96 -1.52 3.26
N LEU A 163 -5.72 -1.99 3.48
CA LEU A 163 -4.58 -1.60 2.65
C LEU A 163 -4.66 -2.15 1.23
N LEU A 164 -5.15 -3.39 1.06
CA LEU A 164 -5.38 -3.99 -0.24
C LEU A 164 -6.47 -3.25 -1.02
N GLU A 165 -7.59 -2.91 -0.36
CA GLU A 165 -8.65 -2.09 -0.94
C GLU A 165 -8.09 -0.74 -1.40
N LYS A 166 -7.33 -0.07 -0.54
CA LYS A 166 -6.67 1.20 -0.88
C LYS A 166 -5.77 1.09 -2.11
N ALA A 167 -4.94 0.04 -2.18
CA ALA A 167 -4.07 -0.19 -3.32
C ALA A 167 -4.82 -0.52 -4.62
N TYR A 168 -6.04 -1.07 -4.52
CA TYR A 168 -6.91 -1.29 -5.67
C TYR A 168 -7.65 -0.02 -6.12
N ALA A 169 -7.97 0.88 -5.18
CA ALA A 169 -8.61 2.16 -5.47
C ALA A 169 -7.65 3.18 -6.13
N LYS A 170 -6.35 3.00 -5.91
CA LYS A 170 -5.27 3.75 -6.56
C LYS A 170 -5.06 3.30 -8.01
#